data_AF-A0A8H8ZB86-F1
#
_entry.id   AF-A0A8H8ZB86-F1
#
_cell.length_a   1.000
_cell.length_b   1.000
_cell.length_c   1.000
_cell.angle_alpha   90.00
_cell.angle_beta   90.00
_cell.angle_gamma   90.00
#
_symmetry.space_group_name_H-M   'P 1'
#
loop_
_entity.id
_entity.type
_entity.pdbx_description
1 polymer ?
#
loop_
_entity_poly.entity_id
_entity_poly.type
_entity_poly.pdbx_seq_one_letter_code
_entity_poly.pdbx_strand_id
1 'polypeptide(L)' 'SPKKIGFYTIGDKSIYLYDLRRMDEIMEALDNRSSMDWCVAVHDMNAGFDEKILFPSSVESTAG' A
#
# COMPACT_ATOMS: atom_id res chain seq x y z
N SER A 1 2.02 -11.19 -13.14
CA SER A 1 2.96 -12.07 -12.40
C SER A 1 2.96 -11.62 -10.95
N PRO A 2 2.89 -12.54 -9.97
CA PRO A 2 2.83 -12.21 -8.54
C PRO A 2 3.94 -11.27 -8.06
N LYS A 3 5.11 -11.31 -8.70
CA LYS A 3 6.26 -10.42 -8.42
C LYS A 3 6.01 -8.92 -8.67
N LYS A 4 4.84 -8.54 -9.17
CA LYS A 4 4.46 -7.14 -9.46
C LYS A 4 3.47 -6.57 -8.44
N ILE A 5 3.12 -7.34 -7.41
CA ILE A 5 2.12 -6.96 -6.41
C ILE A 5 2.85 -6.73 -5.09
N GLY A 6 2.72 -5.51 -4.57
CA GLY A 6 3.14 -5.17 -3.23
C GLY A 6 1.96 -5.23 -2.28
N PHE A 7 2.25 -5.35 -0.98
CA PHE A 7 1.25 -5.46 0.07
C PHE A 7 1.55 -4.48 1.20
N TYR A 8 0.51 -3.92 1.80
CA TYR A 8 0.64 -3.17 3.05
C TYR A 8 -0.60 -3.38 3.94
N THR A 9 -0.44 -3.11 5.23
CA THR A 9 -1.52 -3.10 6.23
C THR A 9 -1.43 -1.79 7.00
N ILE A 10 -2.56 -1.36 7.57
CA ILE A 10 -2.63 -0.23 8.50
C ILE A 10 -2.92 -0.68 9.93
N GLY A 11 -2.75 -1.98 10.23
CA GLY A 11 -3.08 -2.58 11.53
C GLY A 11 -4.56 -2.98 11.68
N ASP A 12 -5.32 -2.99 10.59
CA ASP A 12 -6.71 -3.46 10.56
C ASP A 12 -6.77 -4.93 10.12
N LYS A 13 -7.97 -5.42 9.81
CA LYS A 13 -8.21 -6.80 9.36
C LYS A 13 -7.92 -7.01 7.87
N SER A 14 -7.25 -6.06 7.21
CA SER A 14 -7.10 -6.03 5.76
C SER A 14 -5.63 -6.01 5.36
N ILE A 15 -5.29 -6.76 4.31
CA ILE A 15 -4.10 -6.50 3.51
C ILE A 15 -4.54 -5.82 2.22
N TYR A 16 -3.96 -4.64 1.98
CA TYR A 16 -4.14 -3.85 0.78
C TYR A 16 -3.05 -4.22 -0.23
N LEU A 17 -3.41 -4.17 -1.51
CA LEU A 17 -2.52 -4.50 -2.62
C LEU A 17 -2.21 -3.23 -3.41
N TYR A 18 -0.98 -3.14 -3.93
CA TYR A 18 -0.59 -2.07 -4.85
C TYR A 18 0.33 -2.58 -5.96
N ASP A 19 0.41 -1.83 -7.06
CA ASP A 19 1.35 -2.13 -8.14
C ASP A 19 2.78 -1.83 -7.68
N LEU A 20 3.54 -2.89 -7.40
CA LEU A 20 4.92 -2.79 -6.92
C LEU A 20 5.83 -2.02 -7.90
N ARG A 21 5.49 -2.00 -9.19
CA ARG A 21 6.26 -1.28 -10.20
C ARG A 21 6.21 0.24 -10.04
N ARG A 22 5.28 0.75 -9.22
CA ARG A 22 5.11 2.17 -8.93
C ARG A 22 5.63 2.59 -7.55
N MET A 23 6.33 1.69 -6.86
CA MET A 23 6.87 1.94 -5.53
C MET A 23 7.72 3.23 -5.48
N ASP A 24 8.62 3.41 -6.44
CA ASP A 24 9.49 4.59 -6.47
C ASP A 24 8.71 5.90 -6.63
N GLU A 25 7.66 5.90 -7.46
CA GLU A 25 6.79 7.07 -7.65
C GLU A 25 5.97 7.38 -6.38
N ILE A 26 5.49 6.33 -5.69
CA ILE A 26 4.79 6.46 -4.41
C ILE A 26 5.73 7.04 -3.35
N MET A 27 6.97 6.55 -3.28
CA MET A 27 7.98 7.06 -2.35
C MET A 27 8.32 8.51 -2.65
N GLU A 28 8.49 8.88 -3.92
CA GLU A 28 8.73 10.25 -4.33
C GLU A 28 7.58 11.20 -3.90
N ALA A 29 6.33 10.73 -3.96
CA ALA A 29 5.19 11.51 -3.49
C ALA A 29 5.23 11.78 -1.97
N LEU A 30 5.72 10.81 -1.19
CA LEU A 30 5.92 10.97 0.25
C LEU A 30 7.09 11.91 0.55
N ASP A 31 8.23 11.72 -0.13
CA ASP A 31 9.43 12.52 0.07
C ASP A 31 9.18 14.00 -0.27
N ASN A 32 8.44 14.26 -1.34
CA ASN A 32 8.06 15.61 -1.76
C ASN A 32 6.87 16.18 -0.96
N ARG A 33 6.32 15.41 -0.01
CA ARG A 33 5.13 15.78 0.79
C ARG A 33 3.92 16.14 -0.06
N SER A 34 3.81 15.58 -1.27
CA SER A 34 2.60 15.69 -2.08
C SER A 34 1.51 14.72 -1.62
N SER A 35 1.87 13.74 -0.79
CA SER A 35 0.93 12.90 -0.04
C SER A 35 1.31 12.82 1.44
N MET A 36 0.31 12.54 2.29
CA MET A 36 0.43 12.55 3.75
C MET A 36 1.02 11.26 4.32
N ASP A 37 0.67 10.11 3.75
CA ASP A 37 1.14 8.80 4.16
C ASP A 37 1.06 7.81 2.99
N TRP A 38 1.60 6.60 3.21
CA TRP A 38 1.68 5.56 2.19
C TRP A 38 0.32 5.18 1.59
N CYS A 39 -0.71 4.97 2.41
CA CYS A 39 -1.99 4.48 1.90
C CYS A 39 -2.72 5.57 1.11
N VAL A 40 -2.62 6.83 1.54
CA VAL A 40 -3.12 7.99 0.81
C VAL A 40 -2.39 8.14 -0.53
N ALA A 41 -1.05 7.98 -0.55
CA ALA A 41 -0.28 8.07 -1.79
C ALA A 41 -0.67 6.98 -2.80
N VAL A 42 -0.83 5.73 -2.35
CA VAL A 42 -1.29 4.63 -3.20
C VAL A 42 -2.68 4.92 -3.80
N HIS A 43 -3.59 5.47 -3.00
CA HIS A 43 -4.93 5.84 -3.44
C HIS A 43 -4.91 6.98 -4.47
N ASP A 44 -4.30 8.11 -4.13
CA ASP A 44 -4.32 9.33 -4.96
C ASP A 44 -3.64 9.13 -6.31
N MET A 45 -2.64 8.24 -6.35
CA MET A 45 -1.93 7.89 -7.57
C MET A 45 -2.64 6.79 -8.38
N ASN A 46 -3.76 6.25 -7.90
CA ASN A 46 -4.44 5.10 -8.48
C ASN A 46 -3.48 3.91 -8.69
N ALA A 47 -2.62 3.66 -7.70
CA ALA A 47 -1.64 2.57 -7.72
C ALA A 47 -2.12 1.34 -6.94
N GLY A 48 -3.26 1.45 -6.23
CA GLY A 48 -3.89 0.35 -5.52
C GLY A 48 -4.69 -0.57 -6.44
N PHE A 49 -5.05 -1.74 -5.91
CA PHE A 49 -6.11 -2.58 -6.46
C PHE A 49 -7.38 -2.42 -5.61
N ASP A 50 -8.55 -2.58 -6.22
CA ASP A 50 -9.84 -2.46 -5.52
C ASP A 50 -10.04 -3.63 -4.52
N GLU A 51 -9.44 -4.78 -4.80
CA GLU A 51 -9.49 -5.95 -3.95
C GLU A 51 -8.56 -5.82 -2.74
N LYS A 52 -9.01 -6.39 -1.62
CA LYS A 52 -8.24 -6.56 -0.39
C LYS A 52 -8.37 -7.98 0.12
N ILE A 53 -7.36 -8.45 0.84
CA ILE A 53 -7.41 -9.75 1.53
C ILE A 53 -7.87 -9.50 2.96
N LEU A 54 -8.91 -10.20 3.40
CA LEU A 54 -9.50 -10.03 4.73
C LEU A 54 -9.07 -11.17 5.67
N PHE A 55 -8.77 -10.80 6.92
CA PHE A 55 -8.41 -11.73 7.99
C PHE A 55 -9.42 -11.66 9.15
N PRO A 56 -9.62 -12.74 9.92
CA PRO A 56 -10.49 -12.71 11.09
C PRO A 56 -10.01 -11.76 12.20
N SER A 57 -8.69 -11.61 12.33
CA SER A 57 -7.98 -10.79 13.31
C SER A 57 -7.20 -9.67 12.61
N SER A 58 -6.80 -8.64 13.37
CA SER A 58 -5.93 -7.58 12.86
C SER A 58 -4.61 -8.13 12.35
N VAL A 59 -4.13 -7.56 11.25
CA VAL A 59 -2.84 -7.85 10.64
C VAL A 59 -1.89 -6.75 11.06
N GLU A 60 -1.03 -7.05 12.02
CA GLU A 60 -0.03 -6.11 12.52
C GLU A 60 1.03 -5.83 11.45
N SER A 61 1.42 -4.56 11.32
CA SER A 61 2.56 -4.21 10.48
C SER A 61 3.84 -4.55 11.21
N THR A 62 4.80 -5.16 10.52
CA THR A 62 6.19 -5.22 10.97
C THR A 62 6.94 -4.02 10.38
N ALA A 63 7.85 -3.41 11.13
CA ALA A 63 8.86 -2.55 10.52
C ALA A 63 9.73 -3.44 9.60
N GLY A 64 9.72 -3.14 8.30
CA GLY A 64 10.62 -3.72 7.32
C GLY A 64 12.02 -3.11 7.42
#